data_AF-A0A7V0WE35-F1
#
_entry.id   AF-A0A7V0WE35-F1
#
_cell.length_a   1.000
_cell.length_b   1.000
_cell.length_c   1.000
_cell.angle_alpha   90.00
_cell.angle_beta   90.00
_cell.angle_gamma   90.00
#
_symmetry.space_group_name_H-M   'P 1'
#
loop_
_entity.id
_entity.type
_entity.pdbx_description
1 polymer ?
#
loop_
_entity_poly.entity_id
_entity_poly.type
_entity_poly.pdbx_seq_one_letter_code
_entity_poly.pdbx_strand_id
1 'polypeptide(L)'
;KYITTRDIGIAKNYLSEDELKQLNLIVYMYLDFAELQATNGRLMKMNDWIQKLDDFLRISEKELLTNAGNVSHQKAIEKAKIEYDKYRNAEDKKYISDFDREMKKLLKKDDKNT
;
A
#
# COMPACT_ATOMS: atom_id res chain seq x y z
N LYS A 1 -5.25 -13.40 -2.85
CA LYS A 1 -4.25 -12.46 -3.41
C LYS A 1 -2.93 -12.72 -2.70
N TYR A 2 -1.85 -12.98 -3.44
CA TYR A 2 -0.54 -13.26 -2.84
C TYR A 2 0.16 -11.94 -2.49
N ILE A 3 0.69 -11.81 -1.26
CA ILE A 3 1.40 -10.61 -0.82
C ILE A 3 2.88 -10.76 -1.19
N THR A 4 3.40 -9.81 -1.95
CA THR A 4 4.81 -9.79 -2.37
C THR A 4 5.65 -8.88 -1.48
N THR A 5 6.97 -9.06 -1.53
CA THR A 5 7.94 -8.16 -0.89
C THR A 5 7.92 -6.74 -1.47
N ARG A 6 7.36 -6.54 -2.67
CA ARG A 6 7.13 -5.21 -3.22
C ARG A 6 5.94 -4.53 -2.56
N ASP A 7 4.88 -5.29 -2.26
CA ASP A 7 3.65 -4.75 -1.68
C ASP A 7 3.86 -4.16 -0.30
N ILE A 8 4.74 -4.76 0.51
CA ILE A 8 5.07 -4.26 1.87
C ILE A 8 5.82 -2.93 1.86
N GLY A 9 6.40 -2.52 0.73
CA GLY A 9 7.07 -1.24 0.58
C GLY A 9 6.12 -0.10 0.23
N ILE A 10 4.85 -0.39 -0.09
CA ILE A 10 3.90 0.59 -0.59
C ILE A 10 3.04 1.10 0.58
N ALA A 11 3.20 2.39 0.93
CA ALA A 11 2.47 2.99 2.05
C ALA A 11 0.94 2.87 1.95
N LYS A 12 0.36 3.06 0.75
CA LYS A 12 -1.10 2.98 0.56
C LYS A 12 -1.70 1.60 0.89
N ASN A 13 -0.89 0.53 0.88
CA ASN A 13 -1.35 -0.81 1.21
C ASN A 13 -1.61 -0.99 2.72
N TYR A 14 -1.20 -0.01 3.54
CA TYR A 14 -1.44 0.03 4.98
C TYR A 14 -2.59 0.96 5.38
N LEU A 15 -3.27 1.55 4.39
CA LEU A 15 -4.46 2.37 4.63
C LEU A 15 -5.70 1.50 4.67
N SER A 16 -6.62 1.84 5.57
CA SER A 16 -8.00 1.33 5.57
C SER A 16 -8.76 1.78 4.33
N GLU A 17 -9.92 1.15 4.07
CA GLU A 17 -10.78 1.54 2.95
C GLU A 17 -11.23 3.01 3.04
N ASP A 18 -11.54 3.48 4.24
CA ASP A 18 -11.95 4.87 4.49
C ASP A 18 -10.78 5.84 4.25
N GLU A 19 -9.59 5.52 4.72
CA GLU A 19 -8.39 6.33 4.47
C GLU A 19 -8.01 6.36 2.98
N LEU A 20 -8.12 5.24 2.28
CA LEU A 20 -7.94 5.16 0.83
C LEU A 20 -8.97 6.01 0.08
N LYS A 21 -10.23 5.98 0.51
CA LYS A 21 -11.29 6.80 -0.07
C LYS A 21 -11.02 8.29 0.13
N GLN A 22 -10.59 8.69 1.33
CA GLN A 22 -10.20 10.08 1.60
C GLN A 22 -8.99 10.51 0.78
N LEU A 23 -7.96 9.66 0.68
CA LEU A 23 -6.78 9.92 -0.13
C LEU A 23 -7.15 10.15 -1.59
N ASN A 24 -7.97 9.26 -2.16
CA ASN A 24 -8.41 9.39 -3.55
C ASN A 24 -9.20 10.68 -3.77
N LEU A 25 -10.11 11.03 -2.86
CA LEU A 25 -10.89 12.27 -2.95
C LEU A 25 -9.98 13.51 -3.01
N ILE A 26 -8.99 13.59 -2.12
CA ILE A 26 -8.02 14.68 -2.07
C ILE A 26 -7.21 14.76 -3.37
N VAL A 27 -6.77 13.61 -3.89
CA VAL A 27 -6.00 13.54 -5.15
C VAL A 27 -6.83 14.05 -6.32
N TYR A 28 -8.08 13.60 -6.47
CA TYR A 28 -8.96 14.05 -7.54
C TYR A 28 -9.21 15.56 -7.47
N MET A 29 -9.59 16.07 -6.30
CA MET A 29 -9.84 17.50 -6.13
C MET A 29 -8.61 18.36 -6.44
N TYR A 30 -7.40 17.90 -6.09
CA TYR A 30 -6.16 18.61 -6.41
C TYR A 30 -5.87 18.61 -7.93
N LEU A 31 -6.14 17.51 -8.62
CA LEU A 31 -5.99 17.43 -10.09
C LEU A 31 -6.99 18.34 -10.80
N ASP A 32 -8.25 18.36 -10.37
CA ASP A 32 -9.28 19.25 -10.91
C ASP A 32 -8.91 20.73 -10.68
N PHE A 33 -8.36 21.05 -9.51
CA PHE A 33 -7.83 22.38 -9.23
C PHE A 33 -6.69 22.75 -10.18
N ALA A 34 -5.77 21.81 -10.44
CA ALA A 34 -4.65 22.04 -11.36
C ALA A 34 -5.13 22.26 -12.80
N GLU A 35 -6.11 21.46 -13.26
CA GLU A 35 -6.75 21.62 -14.56
C GLU A 35 -7.45 22.99 -14.67
N LEU A 36 -8.14 23.43 -13.61
CA LEU A 36 -8.74 24.77 -13.57
C LEU A 36 -7.69 25.90 -13.66
N GLN A 37 -6.53 25.78 -13.02
CA GLN A 37 -5.47 26.79 -13.19
C GLN A 37 -4.93 26.79 -14.62
N ALA A 38 -4.71 25.60 -15.20
CA ALA A 38 -4.19 25.45 -16.56
C ALA A 38 -5.14 26.01 -17.62
N THR A 39 -6.44 25.69 -17.52
CA THR A 39 -7.49 26.21 -18.42
C THR A 39 -7.64 27.73 -18.33
N ASN A 40 -7.40 28.32 -17.16
CA ASN A 40 -7.36 29.77 -16.97
C ASN A 40 -6.06 30.44 -17.48
N GLY A 41 -5.16 29.68 -18.11
CA GLY A 41 -3.90 30.19 -18.66
C GLY A 41 -2.90 30.65 -17.59
N ARG A 42 -3.05 30.19 -16.35
CA ARG A 42 -2.13 30.55 -15.26
C ARG A 42 -0.86 29.72 -15.35
N LEU A 43 0.23 30.38 -15.74
CA LEU A 43 1.54 29.76 -15.74
C LEU A 43 2.00 29.56 -14.29
N MET A 44 2.26 28.31 -13.91
CA MET A 44 2.78 27.94 -12.60
C MET A 44 4.07 27.13 -12.75
N LYS A 45 5.07 27.42 -11.92
CA LYS A 45 6.30 26.63 -11.78
C LYS A 45 6.07 25.51 -10.76
N MET A 46 6.94 24.50 -10.79
CA MET A 46 6.87 23.38 -9.83
C MET A 46 6.90 23.84 -8.36
N ASN A 47 7.64 24.90 -8.04
CA ASN A 47 7.66 25.45 -6.68
C ASN A 47 6.30 26.04 -6.26
N ASP A 48 5.56 26.64 -7.20
CA ASP A 48 4.23 27.20 -6.93
C ASP A 48 3.22 26.06 -6.65
N TRP A 49 3.37 24.93 -7.35
CA TRP A 49 2.55 23.74 -7.13
C TRP A 49 2.78 23.11 -5.75
N ILE A 50 4.02 23.09 -5.25
CA ILE A 50 4.33 22.63 -3.89
C ILE A 50 3.60 23.49 -2.86
N GLN A 51 3.71 24.81 -2.98
CA GLN A 51 3.02 25.73 -2.06
C GLN A 51 1.50 25.57 -2.13
N LYS A 52 0.93 25.41 -3.33
CA LYS A 52 -0.51 25.18 -3.49
C LYS A 52 -0.98 23.84 -2.95
N LEU A 53 -0.15 22.80 -3.03
CA LEU A 53 -0.47 21.51 -2.40
C LEU A 53 -0.52 21.64 -0.88
N ASP A 54 0.45 22.34 -0.28
CA ASP A 54 0.47 22.59 1.16
C ASP A 54 -0.77 23.36 1.63
N ASP A 55 -1.14 24.43 0.91
CA ASP A 55 -2.36 25.20 1.17
C ASP A 55 -3.61 24.32 1.04
N PHE A 56 -3.67 23.50 -0.01
CA PHE A 56 -4.81 22.62 -0.28
C PHE A 56 -5.01 21.58 0.83
N LEU A 57 -3.93 20.96 1.30
CA LEU A 57 -3.97 20.00 2.40
C LEU A 57 -4.42 20.66 3.70
N ARG A 58 -3.95 21.88 4.01
CA ARG A 58 -4.40 22.64 5.19
C ARG A 58 -5.90 22.95 5.14
N ILE A 59 -6.41 23.40 3.99
CA ILE A 59 -7.85 23.68 3.80
C ILE A 59 -8.68 22.41 3.90
N SER A 60 -8.12 21.26 3.49
CA SER A 60 -8.74 19.93 3.60
C SER A 60 -8.60 19.32 5.00
N GLU A 61 -8.23 20.12 6.02
CA GLU A 61 -8.03 19.70 7.41
C GLU A 61 -7.01 18.54 7.57
N LYS A 62 -6.03 18.46 6.66
CA LYS A 62 -4.90 17.52 6.77
C LYS A 62 -3.70 18.22 7.39
N GLU A 63 -3.05 17.51 8.30
CA GLU A 63 -1.80 17.97 8.90
C GLU A 63 -0.65 17.85 7.90
N LEU A 64 0.12 18.91 7.77
CA LEU A 64 1.36 18.88 7.01
C LEU A 64 2.49 18.31 7.87
N LEU A 65 3.28 17.42 7.27
CA LEU A 65 4.56 17.01 7.83
C LEU A 65 5.54 18.18 7.76
N THR A 66 5.76 18.84 8.89
CA THR A 66 6.71 19.96 9.03
C THR A 66 8.16 19.49 9.24
N ASN A 67 8.37 18.20 9.50
CA ASN A 67 9.68 17.59 9.65
C ASN A 67 9.66 16.15 9.11
N ALA A 68 10.84 15.56 8.92
CA ALA A 68 11.00 14.19 8.43
C ALA A 68 10.63 13.10 9.46
N GLY A 69 10.17 13.49 10.66
CA GLY A 69 9.94 12.59 11.78
C GLY A 69 11.24 11.95 12.33
N ASN A 70 11.06 10.93 13.17
CA ASN A 70 12.16 10.20 13.81
C ASN A 70 12.47 8.84 13.13
N VAL A 71 11.68 8.45 12.15
CA VAL A 71 11.77 7.13 11.50
C VAL A 71 12.12 7.33 10.03
N SER A 72 13.31 6.88 9.64
CA SER A 72 13.74 6.92 8.24
C SER A 72 12.97 5.90 7.39
N HIS A 73 12.89 6.17 6.09
CA HIS A 73 12.33 5.24 5.11
C HIS A 73 12.98 3.86 5.17
N GLN A 74 14.31 3.81 5.30
CA GLN A 74 15.06 2.56 5.42
C GLN A 74 14.62 1.75 6.65
N LYS A 75 14.48 2.40 7.81
CA LYS A 75 14.02 1.75 9.05
C LYS A 75 12.59 1.24 8.93
N ALA A 76 11.71 1.97 8.25
CA ALA A 76 10.35 1.54 7.97
C ALA A 76 10.31 0.29 7.07
N ILE A 77 11.09 0.27 5.98
CA ILE A 77 11.21 -0.89 5.09
C ILE A 77 11.77 -2.10 5.82
N GLU A 78 12.83 -1.93 6.61
CA GLU A 78 13.43 -3.02 7.38
C GLU A 78 12.42 -3.64 8.34
N LYS A 79 11.66 -2.81 9.07
CA LYS A 79 10.57 -3.28 9.92
C LYS A 79 9.52 -4.05 9.12
N ALA A 80 9.09 -3.52 7.97
CA ALA A 80 8.11 -4.19 7.12
C ALA A 80 8.59 -5.57 6.62
N LYS A 81 9.87 -5.70 6.28
CA LYS A 81 10.49 -6.98 5.89
C LYS A 81 10.48 -7.99 7.03
N ILE A 82 10.89 -7.57 8.23
CA ILE A 82 10.88 -8.43 9.42
C ILE A 82 9.48 -8.97 9.72
N GLU A 83 8.46 -8.12 9.65
CA GLU A 83 7.07 -8.56 9.87
C GLU A 83 6.54 -9.44 8.73
N TYR A 84 6.94 -9.16 7.48
CA TYR A 84 6.62 -10.00 6.33
C TYR A 84 7.20 -11.40 6.46
N ASP A 85 8.45 -11.54 6.91
CA ASP A 85 9.08 -12.84 7.09
C ASP A 85 8.37 -13.69 8.15
N LYS A 86 7.92 -13.06 9.26
CA LYS A 86 7.09 -13.73 10.27
C LYS A 86 5.76 -14.19 9.68
N TYR A 87 5.08 -13.33 8.93
CA TYR A 87 3.84 -13.65 8.24
C TYR A 87 4.05 -14.82 7.26
N ARG A 88 5.11 -14.77 6.44
CA ARG A 88 5.40 -15.78 5.43
C ARG A 88 5.67 -17.15 6.05
N ASN A 89 6.49 -17.20 7.09
CA ASN A 89 6.76 -18.43 7.84
C ASN A 89 5.49 -19.02 8.46
N ALA A 90 4.55 -18.19 8.91
CA ALA A 90 3.28 -18.65 9.46
C ALA A 90 2.33 -19.18 8.38
N GLU A 91 2.29 -18.54 7.21
CA GLU A 91 1.48 -18.98 6.07
C GLU A 91 2.00 -20.26 5.42
N ASP A 92 3.32 -20.39 5.27
CA ASP A 92 3.94 -21.60 4.70
C ASP A 92 3.63 -22.85 5.53
N LYS A 93 3.52 -22.73 6.86
CA LYS A 93 3.09 -23.84 7.73
C LYS A 93 1.63 -24.27 7.51
N LYS A 94 0.77 -23.36 7.06
CA LYS A 94 -0.65 -23.64 6.76
C LYS A 94 -0.85 -24.11 5.32
N TYR A 95 0.15 -23.88 4.47
CA TYR A 95 0.07 -24.20 3.06
C TYR A 95 0.10 -25.73 2.88
N ILE A 96 -0.98 -26.26 2.30
CA ILE A 96 -1.05 -27.64 1.82
C ILE A 96 -1.00 -27.56 0.30
N SER A 97 0.11 -28.01 -0.29
CA SER A 97 0.28 -28.02 -1.74
C SER A 97 -0.79 -28.93 -2.38
N ASP A 98 -1.18 -28.57 -3.60
CA ASP A 98 -1.86 -29.45 -4.53
C ASP A 98 -1.18 -30.83 -4.64
N PHE A 99 0.15 -30.88 -4.67
CA PHE A 99 0.91 -32.13 -4.59
C PHE A 99 0.59 -32.91 -3.30
N ASP A 100 0.61 -32.25 -2.13
CA ASP A 100 0.28 -32.89 -0.85
C ASP A 100 -1.16 -33.42 -0.84
N ARG A 101 -2.09 -32.71 -1.50
CA ARG A 101 -3.49 -33.14 -1.63
C ARG A 101 -3.61 -34.36 -2.52
N GLU A 102 -2.94 -34.38 -3.67
CA GLU A 102 -2.97 -35.51 -4.60
C GLU A 102 -2.26 -36.74 -4.01
N MET A 103 -1.13 -36.57 -3.33
CA MET A 103 -0.47 -37.66 -2.59
C MET A 103 -1.37 -38.25 -1.50
N LYS A 104 -2.06 -37.40 -0.72
CA LYS A 104 -3.04 -37.89 0.27
C LYS A 104 -4.20 -38.67 -0.36
N LYS A 105 -4.64 -38.31 -1.56
CA LYS A 105 -5.70 -39.04 -2.27
C LYS A 105 -5.20 -40.40 -2.76
N LEU A 106 -3.97 -40.47 -3.27
CA LEU A 106 -3.35 -41.73 -3.71
C LEU A 106 -3.16 -42.69 -2.53
N LEU A 107 -2.60 -42.21 -1.42
CA LEU A 107 -2.42 -43.01 -0.20
C LEU A 107 -3.76 -43.55 0.35
N LYS A 108 -4.81 -42.73 0.36
CA LYS A 108 -6.16 -43.18 0.77
C LYS A 108 -6.82 -44.18 -0.18
N LYS A 109 -6.37 -44.26 -1.44
CA LYS A 109 -6.90 -45.18 -2.44
C LYS A 109 -6.25 -46.55 -2.31
N ASP A 110 -4.97 -46.59 -1.98
CA ASP A 110 -4.25 -47.84 -1.67
C ASP A 110 -4.78 -48.50 -0.39
N ASP A 111 -5.06 -47.71 0.67
CA ASP A 111 -5.66 -48.22 1.92
C ASP A 111 -7.09 -48.78 1.74
N LYS A 112 -7.81 -48.44 0.65
CA LYS A 112 -9.17 -48.95 0.36
C LYS A 112 -9.18 -50.16 -0.57
N ASN A 113 -8.07 -50.46 -1.22
CA ASN A 113 -7.92 -51.57 -2.17
C ASN A 113 -7.19 -52.78 -1.54
N THR A 114 -6.86 -52.71 -0.26
CA THR A 114 -6.34 -53.81 0.58
C THR A 114 -7.40 -54.19 1.60
#